data_AF-A0A561V1X5-F1
#
_entry.id   AF-A0A561V1X5-F1
#
_cell.length_a   1.000
_cell.length_b   1.000
_cell.length_c   1.000
_cell.angle_alpha   90.00
_cell.angle_beta   90.00
_cell.angle_gamma   90.00
#
_symmetry.space_group_name_H-M   'P 1'
#
loop_
_entity.id
_entity.type
_entity.pdbx_description
1 polymer ?
#
loop_
_entity_poly.entity_id
_entity_poly.type
_entity_poly.pdbx_seq_one_letter_code
_entity_poly.pdbx_strand_id
1 'polypeptide(L)'
;MQGGVAGFNSHPVTDDGGTGGNKVDFTGCHTDSGGSVTVQLRRAVIGPDTGYDEKTYTACFNGGTSSGEWGAGIEGHDYYFRITEVDGSSIVGPTIGVDQTRMSF
;
A
#
# COMPACT_ATOMS: atom_id res chain seq x y z
N MET A 1 -3.89 15.83 2.19
CA MET A 1 -4.65 14.63 1.82
C MET A 1 -4.19 14.20 0.44
N GLN A 2 -3.65 13.00 0.31
CA GLN A 2 -3.39 12.39 -1.01
C GLN A 2 -4.54 11.41 -1.27
N GLY A 3 -5.27 11.62 -2.37
CA GLY A 3 -6.37 10.75 -2.79
C GLY A 3 -5.86 9.65 -3.71
N GLY A 4 -6.16 8.39 -3.38
CA GLY A 4 -5.89 7.21 -4.20
C GLY A 4 -7.18 6.53 -4.66
N VAL A 5 -7.11 5.77 -5.74
CA VAL A 5 -8.19 4.91 -6.24
C VAL A 5 -7.66 3.50 -6.44
N ALA A 6 -8.53 2.51 -6.60
CA ALA A 6 -8.11 1.20 -7.08
C ALA A 6 -7.30 1.34 -8.38
N GLY A 7 -6.10 0.78 -8.40
CA GLY A 7 -5.11 0.94 -9.46
C GLY A 7 -4.03 2.00 -9.19
N PHE A 8 -4.15 2.82 -8.14
CA PHE A 8 -3.13 3.79 -7.74
C PHE A 8 -1.81 3.09 -7.38
N ASN A 9 -0.72 3.56 -7.95
CA ASN A 9 0.63 3.13 -7.61
C ASN A 9 1.36 4.26 -6.89
N SER A 10 2.00 3.92 -5.78
CA SER A 10 2.93 4.83 -5.12
C SER A 10 4.22 5.01 -5.91
N HIS A 11 5.00 5.99 -5.50
CA HIS A 11 6.36 6.13 -6.00
C HIS A 11 7.21 4.97 -5.49
N PRO A 12 8.07 4.39 -6.35
CA PRO A 12 9.00 3.35 -5.92
C PRO A 12 9.98 3.92 -4.90
N VAL A 13 10.26 3.11 -3.89
CA VAL A 13 11.27 3.37 -2.86
C VAL A 13 12.25 2.22 -2.88
N THR A 14 13.53 2.54 -2.94
CA THR A 14 14.62 1.54 -2.94
C THR A 14 14.78 0.95 -1.55
N ASP A 15 14.84 -0.38 -1.47
CA ASP A 15 15.21 -1.09 -0.24
C ASP A 15 16.73 -0.95 -0.05
N ASP A 16 17.12 -0.23 1.00
CA ASP A 16 18.52 0.06 1.34
C ASP A 16 19.23 -1.11 2.05
N GLY A 17 18.65 -2.32 2.06
CA GLY A 17 19.23 -3.50 2.74
C GLY A 17 19.08 -3.47 4.25
N GLY A 18 18.09 -2.72 4.75
CA GLY A 18 17.73 -2.72 6.17
C GLY A 18 17.31 -4.11 6.65
N THR A 19 17.51 -4.40 7.94
CA THR A 19 16.97 -5.63 8.55
C THR A 19 15.44 -5.57 8.76
N GLY A 20 14.78 -4.47 8.41
CA GLY A 20 13.34 -4.32 8.55
C GLY A 20 12.62 -5.02 7.40
N GLY A 21 11.45 -5.60 7.72
CA GLY A 21 10.55 -6.06 6.67
C GLY A 21 9.98 -4.86 5.91
N ASN A 22 9.62 -5.09 4.65
CA ASN A 22 8.89 -4.11 3.86
C ASN A 22 7.58 -3.77 4.55
N LYS A 23 7.43 -2.53 5.01
CA LYS A 23 6.24 -2.10 5.75
C LYS A 23 5.59 -0.91 5.07
N VAL A 24 4.26 -0.95 4.99
CA VAL A 24 3.44 0.17 4.53
C VAL A 24 2.40 0.48 5.59
N ASP A 25 2.43 1.72 6.07
CA ASP A 25 1.51 2.25 7.07
C ASP A 25 0.61 3.30 6.44
N PHE A 26 -0.71 3.14 6.63
CA PHE A 26 -1.71 4.13 6.25
C PHE A 26 -2.37 4.65 7.52
N THR A 27 -2.40 5.97 7.71
CA THR A 27 -3.02 6.62 8.86
C THR A 27 -4.11 7.56 8.39
N GLY A 28 -5.26 7.54 9.07
CA GLY A 28 -6.39 8.42 8.77
C GLY A 28 -6.91 8.22 7.34
N CYS A 29 -7.48 7.03 7.08
CA CYS A 29 -8.15 6.74 5.82
C CYS A 29 -9.58 7.29 5.84
N HIS A 30 -10.00 7.87 4.73
CA HIS A 30 -11.35 8.41 4.54
C HIS A 30 -11.83 8.01 3.16
N THR A 31 -13.08 7.57 3.04
CA THR A 31 -13.70 7.21 1.76
C THR A 31 -15.14 7.68 1.77
N ASP A 32 -15.66 8.05 0.60
CA ASP A 32 -17.07 8.43 0.45
C ASP A 32 -18.03 7.25 0.65
N SER A 33 -17.53 6.03 0.45
CA SER A 33 -18.25 4.79 0.72
C SER A 33 -17.27 3.70 1.17
N GLY A 34 -17.60 3.01 2.27
CA GLY A 34 -16.84 1.85 2.74
C GLY A 34 -15.95 2.07 3.95
N GLY A 35 -15.10 1.08 4.22
CA GLY A 35 -14.19 1.08 5.37
C GLY A 35 -12.99 0.14 5.25
N SER A 36 -12.62 -0.22 4.01
CA SER A 36 -11.47 -1.09 3.75
C SER A 36 -10.69 -0.66 2.50
N VAL A 37 -9.37 -0.87 2.53
CA VAL A 37 -8.50 -0.70 1.35
C VAL A 37 -7.54 -1.87 1.27
N THR A 38 -7.51 -2.53 0.11
CA THR A 38 -6.58 -3.62 -0.18
C THR A 38 -5.36 -3.04 -0.88
N VAL A 39 -4.19 -3.30 -0.31
CA VAL A 39 -2.90 -2.82 -0.77
C VAL A 39 -2.03 -4.03 -1.08
N GLN A 40 -1.38 -3.99 -2.24
CA GLN A 40 -0.39 -4.97 -2.67
C GLN A 40 0.98 -4.31 -2.75
N LEU A 41 1.99 -4.93 -2.15
CA LEU A 41 3.38 -4.54 -2.39
C LEU A 41 3.88 -5.17 -3.69
N ARG A 42 4.56 -4.38 -4.51
CA ARG A 42 5.16 -4.82 -5.77
C ARG A 42 6.62 -4.40 -5.83
N ARG A 43 7.41 -5.20 -6.54
CA ARG A 43 8.83 -4.94 -6.74
C ARG A 43 9.05 -4.49 -8.18
N ALA A 44 9.52 -3.27 -8.37
CA ALA A 44 9.87 -2.75 -9.68
C ALA A 44 11.12 -3.47 -10.22
N VAL A 45 10.91 -4.51 -11.03
CA VAL A 45 11.97 -5.26 -11.72
C VAL A 45 11.77 -5.19 -13.23
N ILE A 46 12.88 -5.26 -13.98
CA ILE A 46 12.83 -5.51 -15.43
C ILE A 46 12.52 -7.00 -15.63
N GLY A 47 11.23 -7.35 -15.63
CA GLY A 47 10.72 -8.73 -15.69
C GLY A 47 9.25 -8.81 -15.25
N PRO A 48 8.65 -10.01 -15.12
CA PRO A 48 7.32 -10.14 -14.54
C PRO A 48 7.33 -9.58 -13.11
N ASP A 49 6.47 -8.60 -12.86
CA ASP A 49 6.25 -8.00 -11.54
C ASP A 49 5.91 -9.10 -10.54
N THR A 50 6.83 -9.42 -9.64
CA THR A 50 6.54 -10.30 -8.51
C THR A 50 5.83 -9.47 -7.47
N GLY A 51 4.51 -9.35 -7.61
CA GLY A 51 3.64 -8.85 -6.56
C GLY A 51 3.73 -9.77 -5.35
N TYR A 52 3.88 -9.18 -4.16
CA TYR A 52 3.73 -9.90 -2.91
C TYR A 52 2.23 -10.13 -2.62
N ASP A 53 1.95 -10.75 -1.47
CA ASP A 53 0.59 -10.90 -0.96
C ASP A 53 -0.15 -9.56 -0.85
N GLU A 54 -1.47 -9.62 -0.97
CA GLU A 54 -2.33 -8.47 -0.72
C GLU A 54 -2.68 -8.38 0.77
N LYS A 55 -2.89 -7.17 1.25
CA LYS A 55 -3.29 -6.91 2.64
C LYS A 55 -4.42 -5.90 2.68
N THR A 56 -5.46 -6.19 3.45
CA THR A 56 -6.63 -5.31 3.61
C THR A 56 -6.53 -4.52 4.91
N TYR A 57 -6.67 -3.19 4.78
CA TYR A 57 -6.47 -2.20 5.83
C TYR A 57 -7.84 -1.63 6.20
N THR A 58 -8.20 -1.74 7.48
CA THR A 58 -9.51 -1.28 7.99
C THR A 58 -9.37 -0.34 9.19
N ALA A 59 -8.29 -0.47 9.97
CA ALA A 59 -8.08 0.34 11.17
C ALA A 59 -7.87 1.84 10.87
N CYS A 60 -7.29 2.17 9.72
CA CYS A 60 -7.06 3.56 9.33
C CYS A 60 -8.36 4.34 9.10
N PHE A 61 -9.47 3.66 8.77
CA PHE A 61 -10.80 4.28 8.61
C PHE A 61 -11.43 4.74 9.92
N ASN A 62 -10.92 4.27 11.06
CA ASN A 62 -11.33 4.73 12.38
C ASN A 62 -10.42 5.86 12.91
N GLY A 63 -9.63 6.50 12.04
CA GLY A 63 -8.63 7.51 12.42
C GLY A 63 -7.34 6.91 13.01
N GLY A 64 -7.22 5.57 13.01
CA GLY A 64 -6.01 4.87 13.45
C GLY A 64 -4.95 4.74 12.35
N THR A 65 -3.99 3.86 12.61
CA THR A 65 -2.98 3.43 11.62
C THR A 65 -3.22 1.96 11.28
N SER A 66 -3.27 1.64 9.99
CA SER A 66 -3.22 0.27 9.48
C SER A 66 -1.83 0.00 8.90
N SER A 67 -1.23 -1.11 9.31
CA SER A 67 0.12 -1.52 8.93
C SER A 67 0.07 -2.83 8.17
N GLY A 68 0.69 -2.88 7.00
CA GLY A 68 0.99 -4.12 6.30
C GLY A 68 2.48 -4.38 6.28
N GLU A 69 2.87 -5.58 6.72
CA GLU A 69 4.27 -6.03 6.73
C GLU A 69 4.43 -7.19 5.75
N TRP A 70 5.25 -6.96 4.75
CA TRP A 70 5.77 -7.96 3.83
C TRP A 70 7.16 -8.34 4.30
N GLY A 71 7.60 -9.57 4.00
CA GLY A 71 8.89 -10.07 4.46
C GLY A 71 10.08 -9.20 4.06
N ALA A 72 11.28 -9.60 4.49
CA ALA A 72 12.51 -8.93 4.11
C ALA A 72 12.58 -8.74 2.59
N GLY A 73 12.88 -7.50 2.18
CA GLY A 73 13.10 -7.18 0.78
C GLY A 73 14.42 -7.75 0.30
N ILE A 74 14.75 -7.43 -0.94
CA ILE A 74 16.06 -7.67 -1.50
C ILE A 74 16.73 -6.31 -1.63
N GLU A 75 17.87 -6.16 -0.97
CA GLU A 75 18.70 -4.96 -1.02
C GLU A 75 18.95 -4.52 -2.46
N GLY A 76 18.83 -3.21 -2.70
CA GLY A 76 19.08 -2.58 -4.00
C GLY A 76 17.94 -2.75 -5.01
N HIS A 77 16.77 -3.26 -4.58
CA HIS A 77 15.58 -3.31 -5.41
C HIS A 77 14.56 -2.23 -5.02
N ASP A 78 13.85 -1.74 -6.02
CA ASP A 78 12.79 -0.77 -5.86
C ASP A 78 11.45 -1.45 -5.55
N TYR A 79 10.73 -0.92 -4.57
CA TYR A 79 9.43 -1.40 -4.15
C TYR A 79 8.39 -0.29 -4.18
N TYR A 80 7.18 -0.62 -4.60
CA TYR A 80 6.06 0.31 -4.58
C TYR A 80 4.82 -0.44 -4.12
N PHE A 81 3.95 0.23 -3.36
CA PHE A 81 2.63 -0.28 -3.09
C PHE A 81 1.64 0.14 -4.17
N ARG A 82 0.69 -0.74 -4.44
CA ARG A 82 -0.48 -0.50 -5.30
C ARG A 82 -1.74 -0.70 -4.49
N ILE A 83 -2.69 0.20 -4.61
CA ILE A 83 -4.06 -0.02 -4.11
C ILE A 83 -4.75 -0.92 -5.12
N THR A 84 -5.10 -2.14 -4.73
CA THR A 84 -5.77 -3.10 -5.62
C THR A 84 -7.28 -3.04 -5.48
N GLU A 85 -7.78 -2.75 -4.28
CA GLU A 85 -9.21 -2.60 -4.02
C GLU A 85 -9.48 -1.48 -3.03
N VAL A 86 -10.59 -0.79 -3.22
CA VAL A 86 -11.18 0.11 -2.20
C VAL A 86 -12.60 -0.37 -1.96
N ASP A 87 -12.91 -0.72 -0.72
CA ASP A 87 -14.20 -1.29 -0.31
C ASP A 87 -14.61 -2.52 -1.14
N GLY A 88 -13.64 -3.38 -1.48
CA GLY A 88 -13.86 -4.56 -2.32
C GLY A 88 -14.10 -4.27 -3.82
N SER A 89 -13.93 -3.01 -4.26
CA SER A 89 -14.00 -2.63 -5.68
C SER A 89 -12.59 -2.46 -6.28
N SER A 90 -12.31 -3.19 -7.37
CA SER A 90 -10.99 -3.29 -8.01
C SER A 90 -10.83 -2.58 -9.37
N ILE A 91 -11.93 -2.04 -9.94
CA ILE A 91 -11.96 -1.55 -11.34
C ILE A 91 -12.25 -0.05 -11.41
N VAL A 92 -13.26 0.43 -10.68
CA VAL A 92 -13.57 1.85 -10.48
C VAL A 92 -14.22 1.96 -9.10
N GLY A 93 -13.37 2.03 -8.08
CA GLY A 93 -13.80 2.10 -6.67
C GLY A 93 -14.01 3.53 -6.19
N PRO A 94 -14.60 3.72 -5.01
CA PRO A 94 -14.59 5.00 -4.33
C PRO A 94 -13.15 5.51 -4.15
N THR A 95 -12.99 6.83 -4.12
CA THR A 95 -11.67 7.43 -3.87
C THR A 95 -11.38 7.35 -2.38
N ILE A 96 -10.20 6.84 -2.03
CA ILE A 96 -9.71 6.85 -0.67
C ILE A 96 -8.78 8.05 -0.46
N GLY A 97 -9.12 8.91 0.48
CA GLY A 97 -8.20 9.88 1.06
C GLY A 97 -7.36 9.22 2.15
N VAL A 98 -6.06 9.45 2.14
CA VAL A 98 -5.18 9.06 3.25
C VAL A 98 -4.49 10.30 3.78
N ASP A 99 -4.49 10.45 5.11
CA ASP A 99 -3.84 11.58 5.77
C ASP A 99 -2.32 11.44 5.73
N GLN A 100 -1.81 10.23 6.04
CA GLN A 100 -0.40 9.91 5.97
C GLN A 100 -0.18 8.49 5.47
N THR A 101 0.76 8.36 4.52
CA THR A 101 1.28 7.06 4.09
C THR A 101 2.77 7.02 4.35
N ARG A 102 3.25 5.96 4.98
CA ARG A 102 4.67 5.73 5.24
C ARG A 102 5.07 4.36 4.73
N MET A 103 6.13 4.32 3.94
CA MET A 103 6.79 3.08 3.55
C MET A 103 8.16 3.02 4.23
N SER A 104 8.54 1.85 4.73
CA SER A 104 9.83 1.63 5.41
C SER A 104 10.38 0.24 5.17
N PHE A 105 11.71 0.14 5.25
CA PHE A 105 12.55 -1.05 5.07
C PHE A 105 13.57 -1.11 6.22
#